data_AF-A0A3D3LFA2-F1
#
_entry.id   AF-A0A3D3LFA2-F1
#
_cell.length_a   1.000
_cell.length_b   1.000
_cell.length_c   1.000
_cell.angle_alpha   90.00
_cell.angle_beta   90.00
_cell.angle_gamma   90.00
#
_symmetry.space_group_name_H-M   'P 1'
#
loop_
_entity.id
_entity.type
_entity.pdbx_description
1 polymer ?
#
loop_
_entity_poly.entity_id
_entity_poly.type
_entity_poly.pdbx_seq_one_letter_code
_entity_poly.pdbx_strand_id
1 'polypeptide(L)'
;MSSTICIIGGCNGAGKSTLARELLPRLGIGRFLNADLIAKGLSPVNPALVAFTAGRRLLEEARGLIEAGSSFALESTLSGKTYVKLLREAKERGYRLVLHYILIGSATQAVERVRLRVLTGGHHVPEDDIRRRYERSVRHFLDDYLPLADEWGLWDNAHVPARQIADNSSHTLQQVRDMITSTNLQETPPMPSTEMSQIVLEASRVATAKMLDLYARMGIKVTPEMTLAPDSPPPAFKPFEFW
;
A
#
# COMPACT_ATOMS: atom_id res chain seq x y z
N MET A 1 26.13 0.83 -6.27
CA MET A 1 24.98 0.85 -5.36
C MET A 1 24.19 -0.43 -5.59
N SER A 2 23.76 -1.15 -4.53
CA SER A 2 22.89 -2.32 -4.70
C SER A 2 21.50 -1.86 -5.13
N SER A 3 20.95 -2.51 -6.15
CA SER A 3 19.63 -2.23 -6.69
C SER A 3 18.56 -2.60 -5.66
N THR A 4 17.52 -1.77 -5.54
CA THR A 4 16.51 -1.91 -4.50
C THR A 4 15.14 -2.21 -5.10
N ILE A 5 14.43 -3.19 -4.54
CA ILE A 5 12.99 -3.37 -4.76
C ILE A 5 12.26 -2.88 -3.52
N CYS A 6 11.50 -1.78 -3.65
CA CYS A 6 10.63 -1.28 -2.60
C CYS A 6 9.21 -1.82 -2.76
N ILE A 7 8.74 -2.61 -1.80
CA ILE A 7 7.42 -3.24 -1.83
C ILE A 7 6.51 -2.43 -0.90
N ILE A 8 5.41 -1.92 -1.45
CA ILE A 8 4.36 -1.24 -0.69
C ILE A 8 3.16 -2.19 -0.62
N GLY A 9 2.99 -2.82 0.53
CA GLY A 9 2.02 -3.89 0.80
C GLY A 9 0.87 -3.45 1.72
N GLY A 10 -0.24 -4.18 1.68
CA GLY A 10 -1.41 -3.93 2.52
C GLY A 10 -2.75 -4.09 1.78
N CYS A 11 -3.84 -4.27 2.50
CA CYS A 11 -5.15 -4.51 1.91
C CYS A 11 -5.69 -3.34 1.05
N ASN A 12 -6.78 -3.56 0.32
CA ASN A 12 -7.47 -2.49 -0.39
C ASN A 12 -7.93 -1.41 0.61
N GLY A 13 -7.81 -0.13 0.24
CA GLY A 13 -8.17 0.98 1.16
C GLY A 13 -7.12 1.32 2.23
N ALA A 14 -6.01 0.58 2.33
CA ALA A 14 -4.97 0.85 3.34
C ALA A 14 -4.17 2.16 3.14
N GLY A 15 -4.25 2.79 1.96
CA GLY A 15 -3.50 4.03 1.66
C GLY A 15 -2.17 3.84 0.93
N LYS A 16 -1.88 2.63 0.42
CA LYS A 16 -0.65 2.28 -0.30
C LYS A 16 -0.26 3.25 -1.41
N SER A 17 -1.15 3.48 -2.38
CA SER A 17 -0.84 4.36 -3.52
C SER A 17 -0.64 5.82 -3.10
N THR A 18 -1.33 6.23 -2.05
CA THR A 18 -1.20 7.58 -1.46
C THR A 18 0.17 7.73 -0.81
N LEU A 19 0.61 6.73 -0.03
CA LEU A 19 1.98 6.69 0.51
C LEU A 19 3.02 6.63 -0.61
N ALA A 20 2.84 5.77 -1.62
CA ALA A 20 3.80 5.57 -2.71
C ALA A 20 4.15 6.86 -3.44
N ARG A 21 3.15 7.70 -3.75
CA ARG A 21 3.36 8.98 -4.45
C ARG A 21 4.26 9.94 -3.69
N GLU A 22 4.21 9.90 -2.36
CA GLU A 22 5.04 10.75 -1.51
C GLU A 22 6.38 10.08 -1.18
N LEU A 23 6.37 8.79 -0.88
CA LEU A 23 7.54 8.07 -0.42
C LEU A 23 8.57 7.85 -1.54
N LEU A 24 8.15 7.39 -2.71
CA LEU A 24 9.08 6.95 -3.75
C LEU A 24 10.01 8.06 -4.29
N PRO A 25 9.55 9.31 -4.50
CA PRO A 25 10.45 10.42 -4.84
C PRO A 25 11.50 10.69 -3.77
N ARG A 26 11.12 10.58 -2.49
CA ARG A 26 12.04 10.75 -1.34
C ARG A 26 13.09 9.65 -1.26
N LEU A 27 12.77 8.46 -1.77
CA LEU A 27 13.70 7.33 -1.90
C LEU A 27 14.50 7.34 -3.22
N GLY A 28 14.27 8.32 -4.10
CA GLY A 28 14.90 8.36 -5.42
C GLY A 28 14.46 7.22 -6.36
N ILE A 29 13.32 6.58 -6.10
CA ILE A 29 12.80 5.47 -6.91
C ILE A 29 11.83 6.02 -7.96
N GLY A 30 12.28 6.08 -9.21
CA GLY A 30 11.46 6.60 -10.33
C GLY A 30 10.54 5.56 -10.99
N ARG A 31 10.82 4.26 -10.84
CA ARG A 31 10.01 3.19 -11.46
C ARG A 31 9.02 2.64 -10.44
N PHE A 32 7.73 2.74 -10.75
CA PHE A 32 6.64 2.26 -9.90
C PHE A 32 5.72 1.32 -10.67
N LEU A 33 5.63 0.08 -10.21
CA LEU A 33 4.82 -0.98 -10.79
C LEU A 33 3.55 -1.17 -9.96
N ASN A 34 2.39 -0.95 -10.60
CA ASN A 34 1.07 -1.13 -9.99
C ASN A 34 0.10 -1.70 -11.03
N ALA A 35 -0.48 -2.86 -10.75
CA ALA A 35 -1.35 -3.57 -11.69
C ALA A 35 -2.63 -2.79 -12.01
N ASP A 36 -3.20 -2.06 -11.04
CA ASP A 36 -4.41 -1.25 -11.25
C ASP A 36 -4.12 -0.06 -12.18
N LEU A 37 -2.94 0.56 -12.06
CA LEU A 37 -2.51 1.65 -12.94
C LEU A 37 -2.25 1.15 -14.37
N ILE A 38 -1.60 -0.01 -14.51
CA ILE A 38 -1.39 -0.65 -15.82
C ILE A 38 -2.74 -1.01 -16.45
N ALA A 39 -3.65 -1.62 -15.69
CA ALA A 39 -4.99 -1.96 -16.17
C ALA A 39 -5.77 -0.72 -16.62
N LYS A 40 -5.69 0.38 -15.85
CA LYS A 40 -6.32 1.66 -16.21
C LYS A 40 -5.71 2.27 -17.48
N GLY A 41 -4.40 2.14 -17.68
CA GLY A 41 -3.76 2.58 -18.92
C GLY A 41 -4.18 1.75 -20.14
N LEU A 42 -4.41 0.45 -19.97
CA LEU A 42 -4.80 -0.47 -21.05
C LEU A 42 -6.29 -0.39 -21.40
N SER A 43 -7.16 -0.20 -20.40
CA SER A 43 -8.60 -0.09 -20.58
C SER A 43 -9.14 1.00 -19.64
N PRO A 44 -9.10 2.28 -20.06
CA PRO A 44 -9.52 3.40 -19.21
C PRO A 44 -10.97 3.33 -18.75
N VAL A 45 -11.85 2.79 -19.59
CA VAL A 45 -13.30 2.69 -19.33
C VAL A 45 -13.62 1.50 -18.41
N ASN A 46 -12.99 0.35 -18.65
CA ASN A 46 -13.22 -0.85 -17.83
C ASN A 46 -11.91 -1.62 -17.58
N PRO A 47 -11.11 -1.21 -16.58
CA PRO A 47 -9.83 -1.85 -16.26
C PRO A 47 -9.94 -3.33 -15.88
N ALA A 48 -11.10 -3.76 -15.37
CA ALA A 48 -11.31 -5.14 -14.92
C ALA A 48 -11.16 -6.15 -16.07
N LEU A 49 -11.52 -5.77 -17.30
CA LEU A 49 -11.40 -6.61 -18.50
C LEU A 49 -9.95 -7.01 -18.82
N VAL A 50 -8.99 -6.21 -18.38
CA VAL A 50 -7.56 -6.39 -18.69
C VAL A 50 -6.73 -6.68 -17.45
N ALA A 51 -7.35 -6.94 -16.30
CA ALA A 51 -6.65 -7.15 -15.01
C ALA A 51 -5.58 -8.26 -15.09
N PHE A 52 -5.90 -9.38 -15.75
CA PHE A 52 -4.94 -10.48 -15.93
C PHE A 52 -3.77 -10.10 -16.85
N THR A 53 -4.06 -9.40 -17.96
CA THR A 53 -3.03 -8.90 -18.87
C THR A 53 -2.14 -7.87 -18.18
N ALA A 54 -2.71 -6.97 -17.38
CA ALA A 54 -1.96 -6.00 -16.59
C ALA A 54 -1.04 -6.68 -15.57
N GLY A 55 -1.52 -7.72 -14.87
CA GLY A 55 -0.69 -8.51 -13.96
C GLY A 55 0.47 -9.23 -14.66
N ARG A 56 0.25 -9.79 -15.85
CA ARG A 56 1.33 -10.39 -16.65
C ARG A 56 2.36 -9.36 -17.09
N ARG A 57 1.92 -8.22 -17.65
CA ARG A 57 2.82 -7.13 -18.05
C ARG A 57 3.63 -6.61 -16.86
N LEU A 58 3.01 -6.47 -15.70
CA LEU A 58 3.73 -6.05 -14.49
C LEU A 58 4.87 -7.02 -14.16
N LEU A 59 4.64 -8.34 -14.24
CA LEU A 59 5.69 -9.33 -14.00
C LEU A 59 6.79 -9.31 -15.06
N GLU A 60 6.45 -9.07 -16.32
CA GLU A 60 7.40 -8.91 -17.42
C GLU A 60 8.31 -7.69 -17.18
N GLU A 61 7.71 -6.54 -16.89
CA GLU A 61 8.43 -5.30 -16.56
C GLU A 61 9.33 -5.47 -15.34
N ALA A 62 8.83 -6.11 -14.28
CA ALA A 62 9.61 -6.36 -13.08
C ALA A 62 10.84 -7.25 -13.38
N ARG A 63 10.69 -8.28 -14.20
CA ARG A 63 11.83 -9.12 -14.65
C ARG A 63 12.83 -8.32 -15.47
N GLY A 64 12.37 -7.51 -16.43
CA GLY A 64 13.25 -6.65 -17.21
C GLY A 64 14.04 -5.66 -16.35
N LEU A 65 13.41 -5.09 -15.33
CA LEU A 65 14.09 -4.20 -14.37
C LEU A 65 15.11 -4.95 -13.51
N ILE A 66 14.81 -6.18 -13.08
CA ILE A 66 15.72 -7.07 -12.35
C ILE A 66 16.94 -7.44 -13.21
N GLU A 67 16.72 -7.77 -14.48
CA GLU A 67 17.80 -8.07 -15.43
C GLU A 67 18.69 -6.84 -15.70
N ALA A 68 18.09 -5.65 -15.75
CA ALA A 68 18.79 -4.40 -15.94
C ALA A 68 19.49 -3.86 -14.67
N GLY A 69 19.36 -4.53 -13.52
CA GLY A 69 19.90 -4.02 -12.25
C GLY A 69 19.28 -2.69 -11.82
N SER A 70 18.06 -2.37 -12.27
CA SER A 70 17.38 -1.11 -11.96
C SER A 70 16.57 -1.21 -10.66
N SER A 71 16.62 -0.16 -9.84
CA SER A 71 15.75 -0.03 -8.67
C SER A 71 14.32 0.31 -9.07
N PHE A 72 13.34 -0.30 -8.40
CA PHE A 72 11.93 -0.03 -8.65
C PHE A 72 11.08 -0.30 -7.41
N ALA A 73 9.84 0.17 -7.46
CA ALA A 73 8.85 -0.10 -6.45
C ALA A 73 7.69 -0.92 -7.01
N LEU A 74 7.09 -1.74 -6.16
CA LEU A 74 5.96 -2.60 -6.46
C LEU A 74 4.85 -2.36 -5.42
N GLU A 75 3.68 -1.95 -5.87
CA GLU A 75 2.47 -1.96 -5.03
C GLU A 75 1.72 -3.27 -5.20
N SER A 76 1.33 -3.88 -4.08
CA SER A 76 0.51 -5.09 -4.10
C SER A 76 -0.37 -5.16 -2.87
N THR A 77 -1.51 -5.86 -2.99
CA THR A 77 -2.29 -6.26 -1.81
C THR A 77 -1.60 -7.34 -0.99
N LEU A 78 -0.54 -7.98 -1.53
CA LEU A 78 0.10 -9.17 -0.95
C LEU A 78 -0.88 -10.30 -0.60
N SER A 79 -2.08 -10.30 -1.19
CA SER A 79 -3.12 -11.30 -0.90
C SER A 79 -2.93 -12.65 -1.60
N GLY A 80 -1.73 -12.90 -2.13
CA GLY A 80 -1.32 -14.12 -2.81
C GLY A 80 0.19 -14.15 -2.98
N LYS A 81 0.71 -15.28 -3.50
CA LYS A 81 2.16 -15.56 -3.57
C LYS A 81 2.82 -15.19 -4.90
N THR A 82 2.13 -14.45 -5.77
CA THR A 82 2.55 -14.17 -7.15
C THR A 82 3.97 -13.63 -7.26
N TYR A 83 4.39 -12.77 -6.32
CA TYR A 83 5.70 -12.11 -6.37
C TYR A 83 6.79 -12.85 -5.58
N VAL A 84 6.45 -13.86 -4.79
CA VAL A 84 7.41 -14.55 -3.89
C VAL A 84 8.58 -15.12 -4.66
N LYS A 85 8.31 -15.82 -5.78
CA LYS A 85 9.37 -16.39 -6.63
C LYS A 85 10.26 -15.30 -7.23
N LEU A 86 9.64 -14.26 -7.79
CA LEU A 86 10.35 -13.12 -8.38
C LEU A 86 11.28 -12.42 -7.38
N LEU A 87 10.79 -12.20 -6.16
CA LEU A 87 11.56 -11.53 -5.10
C LEU A 87 12.74 -12.39 -4.62
N ARG A 88 12.59 -13.71 -4.55
CA ARG A 88 13.71 -14.63 -4.27
C ARG A 88 14.78 -14.56 -5.36
N GLU A 89 14.36 -14.65 -6.62
CA GLU A 89 15.26 -14.52 -7.78
C GLU A 89 15.99 -13.17 -7.79
N ALA A 90 15.32 -12.08 -7.40
CA ALA A 90 15.95 -10.77 -7.25
C ALA A 90 17.01 -10.75 -6.14
N LYS A 91 16.72 -11.33 -4.96
CA LYS A 91 17.71 -11.44 -3.86
C LYS A 91 18.94 -12.22 -4.26
N GLU A 92 18.76 -13.34 -4.98
CA GLU A 92 19.87 -14.15 -5.51
C GLU A 92 20.77 -13.34 -6.46
N ARG A 93 20.22 -12.30 -7.10
CA ARG A 93 20.94 -11.34 -7.94
C ARG A 93 21.50 -10.13 -7.17
N GLY A 94 21.42 -10.13 -5.85
CA GLY A 94 21.98 -9.08 -4.99
C GLY A 94 21.08 -7.84 -4.83
N TYR A 95 19.78 -7.95 -5.14
CA TYR A 95 18.82 -6.90 -4.80
C TYR A 95 18.58 -6.82 -3.29
N ARG A 96 18.51 -5.59 -2.79
CA ARG A 96 17.96 -5.28 -1.48
C ARG A 96 16.45 -5.17 -1.55
N LEU A 97 15.74 -5.86 -0.67
CA LEU A 97 14.27 -5.81 -0.55
C LEU A 97 13.86 -4.94 0.63
N VAL A 98 13.16 -3.84 0.36
CA VAL A 98 12.59 -2.94 1.37
C VAL A 98 11.07 -3.11 1.36
N LEU A 99 10.46 -3.45 2.49
CA LEU A 99 9.02 -3.74 2.59
C LEU A 99 8.31 -2.78 3.55
N HIS A 100 7.38 -1.97 3.04
CA HIS A 100 6.46 -1.20 3.87
C HIS A 100 5.07 -1.82 3.80
N TYR A 101 4.59 -2.35 4.92
CA TYR A 101 3.29 -2.97 5.02
C TYR A 101 2.33 -2.11 5.84
N ILE A 102 1.19 -1.77 5.25
CA ILE A 102 0.21 -0.85 5.84
C ILE A 102 -1.04 -1.62 6.27
N LEU A 103 -1.33 -1.55 7.56
CA LEU A 103 -2.51 -2.10 8.21
C LEU A 103 -3.59 -1.04 8.41
N ILE A 104 -4.83 -1.53 8.51
CA ILE A 104 -6.00 -0.79 8.98
C ILE A 104 -6.78 -1.73 9.90
N GLY A 105 -7.70 -1.20 10.71
CA GLY A 105 -8.28 -1.92 11.85
C GLY A 105 -9.24 -3.05 11.49
N SER A 106 -9.86 -3.06 10.30
CA SER A 106 -10.77 -4.14 9.90
C SER A 106 -11.05 -4.22 8.40
N ALA A 107 -11.58 -5.37 7.97
CA ALA A 107 -12.12 -5.54 6.62
C ALA A 107 -13.30 -4.60 6.35
N THR A 108 -14.14 -4.31 7.35
CA THR A 108 -15.22 -3.33 7.22
C THR A 108 -14.67 -1.92 6.95
N GLN A 109 -13.61 -1.52 7.66
CA GLN A 109 -12.92 -0.26 7.37
C GLN A 109 -12.33 -0.25 5.94
N ALA A 110 -11.81 -1.38 5.46
CA ALA A 110 -11.33 -1.50 4.07
C ALA A 110 -12.45 -1.22 3.06
N VAL A 111 -13.64 -1.79 3.28
CA VAL A 111 -14.82 -1.61 2.42
C VAL A 111 -15.25 -0.15 2.37
N GLU A 112 -15.39 0.49 3.53
CA GLU A 112 -15.81 1.90 3.61
C GLU A 112 -14.80 2.84 2.93
N ARG A 113 -13.50 2.60 3.12
CA ARG A 113 -12.45 3.37 2.45
C ARG A 113 -12.45 3.17 0.93
N VAL A 114 -12.76 1.96 0.44
CA VAL A 114 -12.93 1.72 -1.00
C VAL A 114 -14.19 2.42 -1.52
N ARG A 115 -15.30 2.40 -0.77
CA ARG A 115 -16.52 3.12 -1.12
C ARG A 115 -16.28 4.63 -1.23
N LEU A 116 -15.61 5.24 -0.26
CA LEU A 116 -15.17 6.64 -0.30
C LEU A 116 -14.27 6.94 -1.51
N ARG A 117 -13.33 6.04 -1.81
CA ARG A 117 -12.47 6.16 -3.00
C ARG A 117 -13.29 6.15 -4.30
N VAL A 118 -14.32 5.31 -4.40
CA VAL A 118 -15.19 5.27 -5.59
C VAL A 118 -15.99 6.56 -5.72
N LEU A 119 -16.50 7.12 -4.61
CA LEU A 119 -17.17 8.42 -4.60
C LEU A 119 -16.27 9.58 -5.07
N THR A 120 -14.97 9.44 -4.89
CA THR A 120 -13.96 10.42 -5.34
C THR A 120 -13.33 10.06 -6.70
N GLY A 121 -13.95 9.16 -7.47
CA GLY A 121 -13.57 8.82 -8.85
C GLY A 121 -12.46 7.76 -8.97
N GLY A 122 -12.17 7.04 -7.90
CA GLY A 122 -11.21 5.94 -7.89
C GLY A 122 -11.81 4.58 -8.29
N HIS A 123 -10.96 3.54 -8.27
CA HIS A 123 -11.32 2.20 -8.73
C HIS A 123 -12.28 1.48 -7.78
N HIS A 124 -13.29 0.81 -8.34
CA HIS A 124 -14.19 -0.08 -7.60
C HIS A 124 -13.58 -1.48 -7.43
N VAL A 125 -13.74 -2.08 -6.25
CA VAL A 125 -13.38 -3.48 -5.98
C VAL A 125 -14.57 -4.13 -5.28
N PRO A 126 -15.03 -5.33 -5.69
CA PRO A 126 -16.13 -6.02 -5.02
C PRO A 126 -15.84 -6.24 -3.52
N GLU A 127 -16.87 -6.12 -2.68
CA GLU A 127 -16.73 -6.25 -1.23
C GLU A 127 -16.17 -7.61 -0.80
N ASP A 128 -16.67 -8.72 -1.38
CA ASP A 128 -16.17 -10.06 -1.09
C ASP A 128 -14.68 -10.22 -1.42
N ASP A 129 -14.23 -9.53 -2.46
CA ASP A 129 -12.83 -9.46 -2.84
C ASP A 129 -12.02 -8.67 -1.81
N ILE A 130 -12.53 -7.54 -1.32
CA ILE A 130 -11.88 -6.74 -0.28
C ILE A 130 -11.71 -7.56 1.00
N ARG A 131 -12.79 -8.19 1.49
CA ARG A 131 -12.79 -8.99 2.73
C ARG A 131 -11.84 -10.18 2.61
N ARG A 132 -11.94 -10.95 1.53
CA ARG A 132 -11.05 -12.09 1.27
C ARG A 132 -9.57 -11.66 1.17
N ARG A 133 -9.29 -10.54 0.51
CA ARG A 133 -7.91 -10.03 0.35
C ARG A 133 -7.36 -9.46 1.66
N TYR A 134 -8.20 -8.90 2.52
CA TYR A 134 -7.79 -8.39 3.83
C TYR A 134 -7.11 -9.50 4.66
N GLU A 135 -7.81 -10.62 4.87
CA GLU A 135 -7.28 -11.74 5.66
C GLU A 135 -6.04 -12.37 5.02
N ARG A 136 -6.09 -12.61 3.71
CA ARG A 136 -4.97 -13.20 2.96
C ARG A 136 -3.74 -12.31 2.96
N SER A 137 -3.93 -10.99 2.86
CA SER A 137 -2.85 -10.00 2.86
C SER A 137 -2.01 -10.12 4.13
N VAL A 138 -2.65 -10.17 5.29
CA VAL A 138 -1.96 -10.27 6.59
C VAL A 138 -1.20 -11.58 6.70
N ARG A 139 -1.84 -12.70 6.35
CA ARG A 139 -1.21 -14.03 6.39
C ARG A 139 0.03 -14.11 5.50
N HIS A 140 -0.11 -13.74 4.23
CA HIS A 140 1.01 -13.80 3.28
C HIS A 140 2.09 -12.76 3.60
N PHE A 141 1.73 -11.60 4.14
CA PHE A 141 2.72 -10.66 4.67
C PHE A 141 3.63 -11.36 5.69
N LEU A 142 3.05 -11.99 6.72
CA LEU A 142 3.81 -12.66 7.79
C LEU A 142 4.59 -13.90 7.32
N ASP A 143 3.97 -14.71 6.47
CA ASP A 143 4.48 -16.05 6.17
C ASP A 143 5.38 -16.08 4.94
N ASP A 144 5.10 -15.24 3.94
CA ASP A 144 5.73 -15.33 2.62
C ASP A 144 6.61 -14.13 2.26
N TYR A 145 6.24 -12.91 2.66
CA TYR A 145 6.93 -11.69 2.22
C TYR A 145 7.89 -11.12 3.26
N LEU A 146 7.46 -11.03 4.53
CA LEU A 146 8.26 -10.50 5.61
C LEU A 146 9.60 -11.25 5.79
N PRO A 147 9.67 -12.60 5.69
CA PRO A 147 10.95 -13.32 5.76
C PRO A 147 11.90 -13.06 4.60
N LEU A 148 11.42 -12.48 3.49
CA LEU A 148 12.27 -12.12 2.34
C LEU A 148 12.86 -10.72 2.49
N ALA A 149 12.27 -9.85 3.30
CA ALA A 149 12.67 -8.45 3.40
C ALA A 149 14.03 -8.29 4.10
N ASP A 150 14.91 -7.47 3.52
CA ASP A 150 16.15 -7.04 4.18
C ASP A 150 15.86 -5.92 5.18
N GLU A 151 14.92 -5.04 4.81
CA GLU A 151 14.40 -3.99 5.67
C GLU A 151 12.88 -3.95 5.57
N TRP A 152 12.23 -3.65 6.69
CA TRP A 152 10.77 -3.59 6.70
C TRP A 152 10.24 -2.63 7.76
N GLY A 153 9.08 -2.05 7.45
CA GLY A 153 8.29 -1.25 8.38
C GLY A 153 6.82 -1.65 8.35
N LEU A 154 6.24 -1.76 9.54
CA LEU A 154 4.82 -2.05 9.76
C LEU A 154 4.12 -0.78 10.24
N TRP A 155 3.07 -0.38 9.53
CA TRP A 155 2.39 0.89 9.73
C TRP A 155 0.92 0.68 10.04
N ASP A 156 0.42 1.34 11.09
CA ASP A 156 -1.00 1.49 11.34
C ASP A 156 -1.52 2.74 10.64
N ASN A 157 -2.50 2.56 9.75
CA ASN A 157 -3.24 3.64 9.12
C ASN A 157 -4.74 3.55 9.42
N ALA A 158 -5.15 2.88 10.49
CA ALA A 158 -6.54 2.82 10.94
C ALA A 158 -7.05 4.20 11.38
N HIS A 159 -6.19 5.02 12.00
CA HIS A 159 -6.49 6.38 12.41
C HIS A 159 -5.47 7.35 11.82
N VAL A 160 -5.89 8.61 11.65
CA VAL A 160 -5.00 9.70 11.24
C VAL A 160 -4.47 10.43 12.48
N PRO A 161 -3.15 10.73 12.57
CA PRO A 161 -2.10 10.37 11.62
C PRO A 161 -1.68 8.90 11.73
N ALA A 162 -1.15 8.36 10.62
CA ALA A 162 -0.58 7.02 10.59
C ALA A 162 0.55 6.88 11.62
N ARG A 163 0.68 5.69 12.20
CA ARG A 163 1.65 5.38 13.26
C ARG A 163 2.54 4.23 12.84
N GLN A 164 3.79 4.25 13.28
CA GLN A 164 4.65 3.09 13.18
C GLN A 164 4.27 2.08 14.27
N ILE A 165 4.09 0.81 13.89
CA ILE A 165 3.90 -0.29 14.84
C ILE A 165 5.26 -0.94 15.14
N ALA A 166 6.01 -1.30 14.10
CA ALA A 166 7.28 -2.03 14.21
C ALA A 166 8.17 -1.80 12.98
N ASP A 167 9.46 -2.08 13.11
CA ASP A 167 10.41 -2.20 12.00
C ASP A 167 11.50 -3.24 12.31
N ASN A 168 12.34 -3.51 11.31
CA ASN A 168 13.46 -4.44 11.43
C ASN A 168 14.55 -4.01 12.43
N SER A 169 14.56 -2.76 12.89
CA SER A 169 15.52 -2.28 13.90
C SER A 169 15.03 -2.51 15.33
N SER A 170 13.73 -2.59 15.52
CA SER A 170 13.07 -2.62 16.82
C SER A 170 12.47 -3.98 17.18
N HIS A 171 12.13 -4.80 16.18
CA HIS A 171 11.39 -6.04 16.39
C HIS A 171 11.93 -7.18 15.54
N THR A 172 11.85 -8.39 16.08
CA THR A 172 12.08 -9.64 15.35
C THR A 172 10.82 -10.06 14.60
N LEU A 173 10.98 -10.94 13.60
CA LEU A 173 9.84 -11.49 12.85
C LEU A 173 8.84 -12.22 13.75
N GLN A 174 9.32 -12.90 14.79
CA GLN A 174 8.45 -13.61 15.72
C GLN A 174 7.63 -12.64 16.57
N GLN A 175 8.25 -11.57 17.09
CA GLN A 175 7.51 -10.53 17.82
C GLN A 175 6.41 -9.90 16.96
N VAL A 176 6.68 -9.60 15.68
CA VAL A 176 5.65 -9.08 14.77
C VAL A 176 4.51 -10.06 14.53
N ARG A 177 4.82 -11.36 14.37
CA ARG A 177 3.78 -12.39 14.28
C ARG A 177 2.91 -12.38 15.51
N ASP A 178 3.52 -12.43 16.69
CA ASP A 178 2.81 -12.48 17.96
C ASP A 178 1.91 -11.24 18.14
N MET A 179 2.41 -10.05 17.79
CA MET A 179 1.65 -8.79 17.83
C MET A 179 0.44 -8.78 16.89
N ILE A 180 0.55 -9.34 15.68
CA ILE A 180 -0.54 -9.38 14.70
C ILE A 180 -1.53 -10.50 15.01
N THR A 181 -1.07 -11.62 15.56
CA THR A 181 -1.93 -12.78 15.89
C THR A 181 -2.60 -12.67 17.25
N SER A 182 -2.02 -11.95 18.20
CA SER A 182 -2.68 -11.59 19.44
C SER A 182 -3.62 -10.41 19.16
N THR A 183 -4.83 -10.44 19.71
CA THR A 183 -5.87 -9.43 19.49
C THR A 183 -5.53 -8.02 20.01
N ASN A 184 -4.27 -7.77 20.39
CA ASN A 184 -3.78 -6.53 20.99
C ASN A 184 -2.69 -5.90 20.12
N LEU A 185 -3.11 -5.23 19.04
CA LEU A 185 -2.33 -4.13 18.47
C LEU A 185 -2.53 -2.88 19.35
N GLN A 186 -2.15 -2.91 20.62
CA GLN A 186 -2.18 -1.73 21.49
C GLN A 186 -0.91 -1.57 22.34
N GLU A 187 -0.33 -0.39 22.16
CA GLU A 187 0.55 0.36 23.06
C GLU A 187 1.96 -0.19 23.31
N THR A 188 2.80 -0.09 22.28
CA THR A 188 4.26 0.01 22.49
C THR A 188 4.67 1.49 22.40
N PRO A 189 5.44 2.03 23.37
CA PRO A 189 5.83 3.44 23.36
C PRO A 189 6.66 3.76 22.10
N PRO A 190 6.53 4.99 21.54
CA PRO A 190 7.29 5.40 20.37
C PRO A 190 8.78 5.48 20.71
N MET A 191 9.53 4.48 20.27
CA MET A 191 11.00 4.43 20.34
C MET A 191 11.61 5.27 19.21
N PRO A 192 12.88 5.72 19.31
CA PRO A 192 13.48 6.60 18.32
C PRO A 192 13.44 5.96 16.93
N SER A 193 12.64 6.57 16.07
CA SER A 193 12.42 6.22 14.67
C SER A 193 13.72 6.25 13.88
N THR A 194 13.94 5.24 13.03
CA THR A 194 15.01 5.27 12.03
C THR A 194 14.82 6.44 11.04
N GLU A 195 15.87 6.80 10.29
CA GLU A 195 15.76 7.78 9.19
C GLU A 195 14.68 7.37 8.18
N MET A 196 14.64 6.08 7.81
CA MET A 196 13.59 5.52 6.95
C MET A 196 12.21 5.74 7.56
N SER A 197 12.05 5.50 8.86
CA SER A 197 10.78 5.70 9.54
C SER A 197 10.32 7.15 9.51
N GLN A 198 11.22 8.10 9.70
CA GLN A 198 10.91 9.53 9.59
C GLN A 198 10.47 9.91 8.18
N ILE A 199 11.16 9.39 7.16
CA ILE A 199 10.79 9.62 5.75
C ILE A 199 9.39 9.08 5.46
N VAL A 200 9.07 7.86 5.93
CA VAL A 200 7.75 7.23 5.70
C VAL A 200 6.64 7.98 6.45
N LEU A 201 6.88 8.38 7.70
CA LEU A 201 5.90 9.14 8.48
C LEU A 201 5.63 10.52 7.89
N GLU A 202 6.67 11.22 7.42
CA GLU A 202 6.51 12.50 6.75
C GLU A 202 5.79 12.36 5.40
N ALA A 203 6.13 11.33 4.61
CA ALA A 203 5.41 11.01 3.39
C ALA A 203 3.93 10.73 3.68
N SER A 204 3.63 9.95 4.71
CA SER A 204 2.26 9.66 5.15
C SER A 204 1.51 10.91 5.62
N ARG A 205 2.17 11.80 6.37
CA ARG A 205 1.60 13.07 6.85
C ARG A 205 1.20 13.97 5.69
N VAL A 206 2.10 14.18 4.71
CA VAL A 206 1.82 14.98 3.51
C VAL A 206 0.71 14.35 2.68
N ALA A 207 0.74 13.03 2.50
CA ALA A 207 -0.28 12.30 1.76
C ALA A 207 -1.67 12.45 2.40
N THR A 208 -1.72 12.40 3.74
CA THR A 208 -2.94 12.60 4.52
C THR A 208 -3.45 14.03 4.41
N ALA A 209 -2.58 15.04 4.53
CA ALA A 209 -2.98 16.44 4.41
C ALA A 209 -3.62 16.74 3.04
N LYS A 210 -3.02 16.26 1.94
CA LYS A 210 -3.57 16.41 0.59
C LYS A 210 -4.93 15.74 0.43
N MET A 211 -5.11 14.56 1.03
CA MET A 211 -6.36 13.82 0.99
C MET A 211 -7.47 14.51 1.80
N LEU A 212 -7.17 15.03 2.99
CA LEU A 212 -8.13 15.78 3.80
C LEU A 212 -8.57 17.08 3.11
N ASP A 213 -7.64 17.80 2.47
CA ASP A 213 -7.95 18.98 1.65
C ASP A 213 -8.90 18.63 0.50
N LEU A 214 -8.63 17.55 -0.24
CA LEU A 214 -9.54 17.06 -1.29
C LEU A 214 -10.94 16.77 -0.75
N TYR A 215 -11.04 16.06 0.38
CA TYR A 215 -12.33 15.71 0.97
C TYR A 215 -13.09 16.95 1.45
N ALA A 216 -12.40 17.92 2.05
CA ALA A 216 -12.99 19.19 2.44
C ALA A 216 -13.56 19.95 1.24
N ARG A 217 -12.83 20.02 0.12
CA ARG A 217 -13.29 20.65 -1.14
C ARG A 217 -14.51 19.94 -1.75
N MET A 218 -14.65 18.64 -1.53
CA MET A 218 -15.80 17.85 -1.99
C MET A 218 -16.98 17.83 -1.01
N GLY A 219 -16.87 18.51 0.14
CA GLY A 219 -17.89 18.49 1.19
C GLY A 219 -18.04 17.15 1.90
N ILE A 220 -17.04 16.26 1.80
CA ILE A 220 -17.04 14.94 2.45
C ILE A 220 -16.65 15.12 3.91
N LYS A 221 -17.51 14.69 4.83
CA LYS A 221 -17.19 14.66 6.27
C LYS A 221 -16.26 13.49 6.58
N VAL A 222 -15.18 13.76 7.32
CA VAL A 222 -14.16 12.77 7.65
C VAL A 222 -14.16 12.53 9.16
N THR A 223 -14.20 11.27 9.58
CA THR A 223 -14.00 10.85 10.98
C THR A 223 -12.52 10.58 11.27
N PRO A 224 -12.08 10.51 12.53
CA PRO A 224 -10.71 10.12 12.88
C PRO A 224 -10.27 8.78 12.29
N GLU A 225 -11.19 7.83 12.14
CA GLU A 225 -10.99 6.50 11.52
C GLU A 225 -11.08 6.53 9.98
N MET A 226 -11.53 7.65 9.41
CA MET A 226 -11.84 7.84 7.99
C MET A 226 -12.87 6.84 7.44
N THR A 227 -13.92 6.52 8.22
CA THR A 227 -14.76 5.31 8.02
C THR A 227 -16.17 5.53 7.48
N LEU A 228 -16.63 6.73 7.15
CA LEU A 228 -17.99 6.88 6.64
C LEU A 228 -18.00 7.50 5.25
N ALA A 229 -18.35 6.68 4.25
CA ALA A 229 -18.94 7.22 3.04
C ALA A 229 -20.28 7.88 3.41
N PRO A 230 -20.58 9.11 2.95
CA PRO A 230 -21.89 9.68 3.16
C PRO A 230 -22.98 8.79 2.53
N ASP A 231 -24.19 8.84 3.09
CA ASP A 231 -25.36 8.11 2.59
C ASP A 231 -25.78 8.55 1.17
N SER A 232 -25.29 9.71 0.72
CA SER A 232 -25.52 10.27 -0.61
C SER A 232 -24.20 10.69 -1.25
N PRO A 233 -24.05 10.54 -2.58
CA PRO A 233 -22.85 10.99 -3.27
C PRO A 233 -22.63 12.50 -3.07
N PRO A 234 -21.37 12.97 -2.97
CA PRO A 234 -21.10 14.40 -2.91
C PRO A 234 -21.70 15.11 -4.14
N PRO A 235 -22.12 16.37 -4.03
CA PRO A 235 -22.65 17.14 -5.15
C PRO A 235 -21.67 17.07 -6.33
N ALA A 236 -22.21 16.92 -7.55
CA ALA A 236 -21.44 16.56 -8.75
C ALA A 236 -20.21 17.46 -8.94
N PHE A 237 -19.03 16.88 -8.69
CA PHE A 237 -17.74 17.52 -8.97
C PHE A 237 -17.46 17.39 -10.48
N LYS A 238 -17.29 18.51 -11.18
CA LYS A 238 -16.87 18.54 -12.59
C LYS A 238 -15.33 18.39 -12.64
N PRO A 239 -14.78 17.25 -13.10
CA PRO A 239 -13.35 16.96 -12.99
C PRO A 239 -12.47 17.58 -14.09
N PHE A 240 -13.02 18.46 -14.95
CA PHE A 240 -12.38 18.92 -16.19
C PHE A 240 -11.97 20.40 -16.19
N GLU A 241 -11.55 20.93 -15.05
CA GLU A 241 -10.73 22.14 -15.01
C GLU A 241 -9.40 21.73 -14.39
N PHE A 242 -8.27 22.18 -14.94
CA PHE A 242 -6.88 21.76 -14.65
C PHE A 242 -6.38 20.53 -15.45
N TRP A 243 -6.24 20.75 -16.77
CA TRP A 243 -5.10 20.23 -17.53
C TRP A 243 -3.83 21.00 -17.15
#